data_AF-A0AAV5ARG2-F1
#
_entry.id   AF-A0AAV5ARG2-F1
#
_cell.length_a   1.000
_cell.length_b   1.000
_cell.length_c   1.000
_cell.angle_alpha   90.00
_cell.angle_beta   90.00
_cell.angle_gamma   90.00
#
_symmetry.space_group_name_H-M   'P 1'
#
loop_
_entity.id
_entity.type
_entity.pdbx_description
1 polymer ?
#
loop_
_entity_poly.entity_id
_entity_poly.type
_entity_poly.pdbx_seq_one_letter_code
_entity_poly.pdbx_strand_id
1 'polypeptide(L)' 'MQKEIILTEVVFITPLSRGEYTATHTFPTIQKHLDEGYVVKSIFYSPAKEVGYTNGFALTVHLKKPEEIAK' A
#
# COMPACT_ATOMS: atom_id res chain seq x y z
N MET A 1 -20.02 12.98 -8.29
CA MET A 1 -19.70 12.28 -7.03
C MET A 1 -18.26 11.83 -7.11
N GLN A 2 -17.38 12.41 -6.29
CA GLN A 2 -15.96 12.04 -6.27
C GLN A 2 -15.83 10.61 -5.71
N LYS A 3 -15.21 9.72 -6.47
CA LYS A 3 -15.00 8.33 -6.06
C LYS A 3 -13.76 8.26 -5.15
N GLU A 4 -13.98 8.05 -3.86
CA GLU A 4 -12.92 7.77 -2.89
C GLU A 4 -12.86 6.26 -2.64
N ILE A 5 -11.65 5.71 -2.60
CA ILE A 5 -11.39 4.30 -2.27
C ILE A 5 -10.31 4.23 -1.20
N ILE A 6 -10.43 3.25 -0.30
CA ILE A 6 -9.45 2.98 0.75
C ILE A 6 -8.93 1.57 0.52
N LEU A 7 -7.61 1.45 0.40
CA LEU A 7 -6.92 0.18 0.17
C LEU A 7 -5.99 -0.08 1.35
N THR A 8 -5.95 -1.33 1.81
CA THR A 8 -4.98 -1.78 2.80
C THR A 8 -4.30 -3.03 2.28
N GLU A 9 -2.97 -3.00 2.20
CA GLU A 9 -2.15 -4.14 1.83
C GLU A 9 -1.18 -4.45 2.97
N VAL A 10 -1.06 -5.74 3.32
CA VAL A 10 -0.25 -6.21 4.45
C VAL A 10 0.94 -6.99 3.92
N VAL A 11 2.12 -6.66 4.45
CA VAL A 11 3.39 -7.29 4.09
C VAL A 11 3.94 -7.94 5.34
N PHE A 12 4.16 -9.26 5.28
CA PHE A 12 4.88 -9.98 6.31
C PHE A 12 6.25 -10.39 5.79
N ILE A 13 7.28 -10.02 6.55
CA ILE A 13 8.67 -10.31 6.22
C ILE A 13 9.07 -11.54 7.04
N THR A 14 9.22 -12.67 6.36
CA THR A 14 9.73 -13.90 6.97
C THR A 14 11.23 -13.73 7.19
N PRO A 15 11.77 -14.13 8.35
CA PRO A 15 13.19 -14.09 8.55
C PRO A 15 13.86 -15.15 7.67
N LEU A 16 14.44 -14.76 6.53
CA LEU A 16 15.40 -15.62 5.84
C LEU A 16 16.72 -15.55 6.59
N SER A 17 17.23 -16.72 6.96
CA SER A 17 18.51 -16.90 7.62
C SER A 17 19.62 -16.18 6.84
N ARG A 18 20.16 -15.08 7.42
CA ARG A 18 21.41 -14.40 7.01
C ARG A 18 21.39 -13.80 5.59
N GLY A 19 21.02 -12.53 5.49
CA GLY A 19 21.28 -11.71 4.30
C GLY A 19 20.34 -10.52 4.20
N GLU A 20 20.88 -9.32 4.38
CA GLU A 20 20.36 -7.98 4.04
C GLU A 20 18.87 -7.85 3.69
N TYR A 21 18.08 -7.32 4.64
CA TYR A 21 16.71 -6.86 4.38
C TYR A 21 16.72 -5.52 3.64
N THR A 22 16.88 -5.59 2.32
CA THR A 22 16.47 -4.52 1.39
C THR A 22 15.48 -5.08 0.39
N ALA A 23 14.43 -5.75 0.90
CA ALA A 23 13.30 -6.14 0.06
C ALA A 23 12.41 -4.90 -0.15
N THR A 24 12.59 -4.21 -1.27
CA THR A 24 11.61 -3.24 -1.74
C THR A 24 10.32 -3.99 -2.04
N HIS A 25 9.31 -3.86 -1.19
CA HIS A 25 7.99 -4.42 -1.45
C HIS A 25 7.18 -3.45 -2.31
N THR A 26 6.63 -3.93 -3.42
CA THR A 26 5.74 -3.18 -4.28
C THR A 26 4.29 -3.50 -3.93
N PHE A 27 3.41 -2.50 -4.04
CA PHE A 27 2.00 -2.59 -3.71
C PHE A 27 1.17 -2.59 -5.01
N PRO A 28 1.00 -3.75 -5.68
CA PRO A 28 0.47 -3.80 -7.05
C PRO A 28 -0.96 -3.29 -7.13
N THR A 29 -1.78 -3.50 -6.10
CA THR A 29 -3.17 -3.02 -6.08
C THR A 29 -3.21 -1.50 -5.98
N ILE A 30 -2.43 -0.93 -5.06
CA ILE A 30 -2.30 0.52 -4.91
C ILE A 30 -1.72 1.12 -6.20
N GLN A 31 -0.66 0.54 -6.76
CA GLN A 31 -0.02 1.01 -7.99
C GLN A 31 -0.99 1.03 -9.17
N LYS A 32 -1.79 -0.02 -9.36
CA LYS A 32 -2.81 -0.07 -10.41
C LYS A 32 -3.76 1.12 -10.35
N HIS A 33 -4.21 1.51 -9.16
CA HIS A 33 -5.12 2.66 -9.03
C HIS A 33 -4.40 4.00 -9.26
N LEU A 34 -3.14 4.12 -8.89
CA LEU A 34 -2.34 5.30 -9.26
C LEU A 34 -2.20 5.41 -10.78
N ASP A 35 -1.96 4.29 -11.47
CA ASP A 35 -1.87 4.23 -12.94
C ASP A 35 -3.22 4.53 -13.62
N GLU A 36 -4.35 4.18 -12.98
CA GLU A 36 -5.71 4.56 -13.40
C GLU A 36 -6.04 6.04 -13.17
N GLY A 37 -5.08 6.82 -12.66
CA GLY A 37 -5.19 8.26 -12.44
C GLY A 37 -5.80 8.66 -11.10
N TYR A 38 -5.90 7.74 -10.13
CA TYR A 38 -6.24 8.14 -8.76
C TYR A 38 -5.07 8.89 -8.12
N VAL A 39 -5.40 9.83 -7.24
CA VAL A 39 -4.43 10.58 -6.46
C VAL A 39 -4.43 10.15 -5.01
N VAL A 40 -3.25 10.13 -4.39
CA VAL A 40 -3.09 9.85 -2.96
C VAL A 40 -3.61 11.03 -2.15
N LYS A 41 -4.57 10.77 -1.27
CA LYS A 41 -5.07 11.73 -0.29
C LYS A 41 -4.34 11.60 1.05
N SER A 42 -4.09 10.36 1.48
CA SER A 42 -3.37 10.07 2.72
C SER A 42 -2.80 8.66 2.71
N ILE A 43 -1.73 8.46 3.48
CA ILE A 43 -1.05 7.18 3.69
C ILE A 43 -0.97 6.94 5.19
N PHE A 44 -1.35 5.74 5.61
CA PHE A 44 -1.21 5.28 6.99
C PHE A 44 -0.39 3.99 7.00
N TYR A 45 0.48 3.90 8.01
CA TYR A 45 1.29 2.72 8.26
C TYR A 45 0.95 2.20 9.66
N SER A 46 0.75 0.89 9.77
CA SER A 46 0.60 0.25 11.08
C SER A 46 1.45 -1.02 11.14
N PRO A 47 2.11 -1.30 12.28
CA PRO A 47 2.81 -2.56 12.47
C PRO A 47 1.79 -3.72 12.42
N ALA A 48 2.12 -4.76 11.67
CA ALA A 48 1.33 -5.98 11.60
C ALA A 48 2.11 -7.12 12.28
N LYS A 49 1.42 -7.90 13.12
CA LYS A 49 1.99 -9.07 13.80
C LYS A 49 1.24 -10.31 13.36
N GLU A 50 1.98 -11.32 12.93
CA GLU A 50 1.46 -12.65 12.58
C GLU A 50 2.41 -13.73 13.11
N VAL A 51 1.87 -14.86 13.55
CA VAL A 51 2.66 -15.96 14.12
C VAL A 51 3.58 -16.55 13.05
N GLY A 52 4.89 -16.57 13.30
CA GLY A 52 5.90 -17.06 12.36
C GLY A 52 6.65 -15.95 11.58
N TYR A 53 6.24 -14.69 11.73
CA TYR A 53 6.87 -13.54 11.09
C TYR A 53 7.52 -12.60 12.11
N THR A 54 8.72 -12.11 11.82
CA THR A 54 9.44 -11.24 12.77
C THR A 54 9.02 -9.78 12.64
N ASN A 55 8.71 -9.34 11.41
CA ASN A 55 8.31 -7.97 11.13
C ASN A 55 7.25 -7.97 10.03
N GLY A 56 6.10 -7.37 10.30
CA GLY A 56 5.08 -7.12 9.31
C GLY A 56 4.59 -5.68 9.38
N PHE A 57 4.01 -5.20 8.30
CA PHE A 57 3.35 -3.91 8.28
C PHE A 57 2.16 -3.90 7.33
N ALA A 58 1.16 -3.12 7.69
CA ALA A 58 0.05 -2.79 6.82
C ALA A 58 0.23 -1.36 6.30
N LEU A 59 0.09 -1.19 4.99
CA LEU A 59 0.03 0.10 4.33
C LEU A 59 -1.42 0.35 3.92
N THR A 60 -2.04 1.37 4.50
CA THR A 60 -3.37 1.83 4.12
C THR A 60 -3.25 3.12 3.33
N VAL A 61 -3.78 3.15 2.11
CA VAL A 61 -3.73 4.33 1.23
C VAL A 61 -5.16 4.74 0.88
N HIS A 62 -5.45 6.02 1.10
CA HIS A 62 -6.70 6.63 0.69
C HIS A 62 -6.48 7.27 -0.68
N LEU A 63 -7.23 6.81 -1.67
CA LEU A 63 -7.12 7.26 -3.05
C LEU A 63 -8.41 7.97 -3.45
N LYS A 64 -8.26 9.02 -4.24
CA LYS A 64 -9.38 9.79 -4.78
C LYS A 64 -9.24 9.87 -6.29
N LYS A 65 -10.31 9.60 -7.03
CA LYS A 65 -10.31 9.88 -8.47
C LYS A 65 -10.54 11.38 -8.68
N PRO A 66 -9.59 12.11 -9.29
CA PRO A 66 -9.85 13.49 -9.68
C PRO A 66 -10.99 13.49 -10.70
N GLU A 67 -11.90 14.46 -10.57
CA GLU A 67 -12.89 14.70 -11.63
C GLU A 67 -12.10 15.15 -12.86
N GLU A 68 -12.31 14.50 -14.01
CA GLU A 68 -11.76 14.98 -15.28
C GLU A 68 -12.22 16.43 -15.44
N ILE A 69 -11.30 17.38 -15.29
CA ILE A 69 -11.55 18.75 -15.68
C ILE A 69 -11.56 18.70 -17.20
N ALA A 70 -12.74 18.45 -17.78
CA ALA A 70 -12.97 18.62 -19.20
C ALA A 70 -12.56 20.06 -19.55
N LYS A 71 -11.44 20.17 -20.26
CA LYS A 71 -10.91 21.43 -20.77
C LYS A 71 -11.50 21.72 -22.14
#